data_AF-A0A3S3NFX4-F1
#
_entry.id   AF-A0A3S3NFX4-F1
#
_cell.length_a   1.000
_cell.length_b   1.000
_cell.length_c   1.000
_cell.angle_alpha   90.00
_cell.angle_beta   90.00
_cell.angle_gamma   90.00
#
_symmetry.space_group_name_H-M   'P 1'
#
loop_
_entity.id
_entity.type
_entity.pdbx_description
1 polymer ?
#
loop_
_entity_poly.entity_id
_entity_poly.type
_entity_poly.pdbx_seq_one_letter_code
_entity_poly.pdbx_strand_id
1 'polypeptide(L)' 'MHSFEVNGITIQFPFQPYDIQYEYIKNVIKVLKEEKIGLFESPTGTGKTLSLLCSTISYMYESK' A
#
# COMPACT_ATOMS: atom_id res chain seq x y z
N MET A 1 -9.37 -8.09 -10.03
CA MET A 1 -9.20 -7.39 -8.75
C MET A 1 -8.80 -8.43 -7.72
N HIS A 2 -7.64 -8.25 -7.08
CA HIS A 2 -7.12 -9.10 -6.03
C HIS A 2 -7.19 -8.33 -4.72
N SER A 3 -7.69 -8.97 -3.66
CA SER A 3 -7.86 -8.34 -2.35
C SER A 3 -7.01 -9.07 -1.33
N PHE A 4 -6.31 -8.31 -0.49
CA PHE A 4 -5.50 -8.85 0.60
C PHE A 4 -5.48 -7.86 1.77
N GLU A 5 -5.22 -8.37 2.96
CA GLU A 5 -5.20 -7.55 4.18
C GLU A 5 -3.76 -7.12 4.54
N VAL A 6 -3.63 -5.86 4.95
CA VAL A 6 -2.39 -5.30 5.48
C VAL A 6 -2.71 -4.49 6.73
N ASN A 7 -2.22 -4.94 7.88
CA ASN A 7 -2.42 -4.29 9.19
C ASN A 7 -3.90 -3.96 9.48
N GLY A 8 -4.83 -4.86 9.16
CA GLY A 8 -6.28 -4.64 9.36
C GLY A 8 -6.95 -3.80 8.28
N ILE A 9 -6.28 -3.48 7.18
CA ILE A 9 -6.83 -2.70 6.06
C ILE A 9 -6.93 -3.57 4.82
N THR A 10 -8.11 -3.63 4.21
CA THR A 10 -8.33 -4.36 2.96
C THR A 10 -7.79 -3.56 1.77
N ILE A 11 -6.76 -4.09 1.12
CA ILE A 11 -6.15 -3.49 -0.07
C ILE A 11 -6.78 -4.09 -1.32
N GLN A 12 -7.31 -3.24 -2.20
CA GLN A 12 -7.75 -3.62 -3.54
C GLN A 12 -6.63 -3.34 -4.53
N PHE A 13 -6.08 -4.39 -5.13
CA PHE A 13 -5.00 -4.30 -6.11
C PHE A 13 -5.43 -4.93 -7.43
N PRO A 14 -5.01 -4.42 -8.60
CA PRO A 14 -5.50 -4.92 -9.88
C PRO A 14 -5.15 -6.40 -10.15
N PHE A 15 -4.06 -6.89 -9.58
CA PHE A 15 -3.54 -8.26 -9.71
C PHE A 15 -2.87 -8.72 -8.40
N GLN A 16 -2.36 -9.94 -8.33
CA GLN A 16 -1.58 -10.38 -7.17
C GLN A 16 -0.27 -9.58 -7.07
N PRO A 17 -0.04 -8.79 -6.01
CA PRO A 17 1.12 -7.92 -5.93
C PRO A 17 2.42 -8.74 -5.94
N TYR A 18 3.46 -8.19 -6.57
CA TYR A 18 4.82 -8.70 -6.39
C TYR A 18 5.30 -8.43 -4.96
N ASP A 19 6.25 -9.21 -4.46
CA ASP A 19 6.77 -9.08 -3.09
C ASP A 19 7.23 -7.64 -2.76
N ILE A 20 7.91 -6.97 -3.70
CA ILE A 20 8.35 -5.58 -3.53
C ILE A 20 7.18 -4.59 -3.44
N GLN A 21 6.08 -4.85 -4.14
CA GLN A 21 4.87 -4.02 -4.08
C GLN A 21 4.14 -4.25 -2.76
N TYR A 22 4.07 -5.50 -2.32
CA TYR A 22 3.46 -5.86 -1.03
C TYR A 22 4.20 -5.20 0.13
N GLU A 23 5.53 -5.28 0.16
CA GLU A 23 6.35 -4.62 1.19
C GLU A 23 6.25 -3.10 1.11
N TYR A 24 6.18 -2.51 -0.09
CA TYR A 24 5.92 -1.08 -0.23
C TYR A 24 4.57 -0.67 0.37
N ILE A 25 3.49 -1.38 0.02
CA ILE A 25 2.14 -1.15 0.54
C ILE A 25 2.12 -1.28 2.07
N LYS A 26 2.74 -2.34 2.61
CA LYS A 26 2.85 -2.59 4.06
C LYS A 26 3.52 -1.45 4.80
N ASN A 27 4.60 -0.91 4.25
CA ASN A 27 5.31 0.22 4.84
C ASN A 27 4.50 1.52 4.75
N VAL A 28 3.79 1.76 3.64
CA VAL A 28 2.87 2.92 3.53
C VAL A 28 1.76 2.84 4.56
N ILE A 29 1.06 1.71 4.65
CA ILE A 29 -0.03 1.51 5.61
C ILE A 29 0.47 1.69 7.05
N LYS A 30 1.64 1.13 7.39
CA LYS A 30 2.24 1.31 8.71
C LYS A 30 2.45 2.78 9.06
N VAL A 31 3.08 3.55 8.17
CA VAL A 31 3.37 4.98 8.40
C VAL A 31 2.09 5.81 8.53
N LEU A 32 1.07 5.51 7.72
CA LEU A 32 -0.23 6.18 7.81
C LEU A 32 -0.91 5.91 9.16
N LYS A 33 -0.95 4.66 9.62
CA LYS A 33 -1.52 4.29 10.93
C LYS A 33 -0.75 4.89 12.11
N GLU A 34 0.55 5.09 11.97
CA GLU A 34 1.40 5.70 13.00
C GLU A 34 1.39 7.24 12.96
N GLU A 35 0.68 7.85 12.00
CA GLU A 35 0.62 9.31 11.79
C GLU A 35 2.03 9.94 11.64
N LYS A 36 2.93 9.25 10.95
CA LYS A 36 4.34 9.66 10.75
C LYS A 36 4.64 10.03 9.29
N ILE A 37 5.84 10.57 9.09
CA ILE A 37 6.42 10.78 7.76
C ILE A 37 7.25 9.55 7.38
N GLY A 38 7.02 9.03 6.18
CA GLY A 38 7.76 7.90 5.62
C GLY A 38 8.56 8.30 4.39
N LEU A 39 9.84 7.92 4.36
CA LEU A 39 10.69 8.04 3.18
C LEU A 39 10.80 6.67 2.51
N PHE A 40 10.25 6.54 1.30
CA PHE A 40 10.19 5.26 0.59
C PHE A 40 10.97 5.30 -0.73
N GLU A 41 11.96 4.43 -0.83
CA GLU A 41 12.67 4.13 -2.06
C GLU A 41 12.12 2.84 -2.70
N SER A 42 12.00 2.83 -4.02
CA SER A 42 11.69 1.63 -4.81
C SER A 42 12.35 1.79 -6.17
N PRO A 43 12.93 0.72 -6.75
CA PRO A 43 13.49 0.75 -8.10
C PRO A 43 12.46 1.22 -9.14
N THR A 44 12.92 1.77 -10.26
CA THR A 44 12.02 2.16 -11.35
C THR A 44 11.36 0.93 -11.98
N GLY A 45 10.13 1.09 -12.50
CA GLY A 45 9.40 0.01 -13.17
C GLY A 45 8.68 -0.99 -12.24
N THR A 46 8.78 -0.84 -10.91
CA THR A 46 8.15 -1.75 -9.93
C THR A 46 6.69 -1.42 -9.61
N GLY A 47 6.16 -0.34 -10.16
CA GLY A 47 4.78 0.09 -9.91
C GLY A 47 4.57 0.91 -8.62
N LYS A 48 5.59 1.65 -8.15
CA LYS A 48 5.52 2.54 -6.96
C LYS A 48 4.23 3.39 -6.91
N THR A 49 3.88 4.04 -8.01
CA THR A 49 2.67 4.89 -8.09
C THR A 49 1.40 4.08 -7.86
N LEU A 50 1.30 2.89 -8.45
CA LEU A 50 0.15 2.01 -8.28
C LEU A 50 0.05 1.52 -6.83
N SER A 51 1.15 1.03 -6.27
CA SER A 51 1.24 0.61 -4.86
C SER A 51 0.82 1.71 -3.91
N LEU A 52 1.35 2.93 -4.09
CA LEU A 52 1.02 4.09 -3.26
C LEU A 52 -0.46 4.47 -3.35
N LEU A 53 -1.03 4.54 -4.57
CA LEU A 53 -2.42 4.92 -4.76
C LEU A 53 -3.37 3.89 -4.14
N CYS A 54 -3.18 2.61 -4.41
CA CYS A 54 -4.00 1.54 -3.85
C CYS A 54 -3.94 1.53 -2.31
N SER A 55 -2.76 1.67 -1.71
CA SER A 55 -2.64 1.74 -0.26
C SER A 55 -3.33 2.94 0.34
N THR A 56 -3.15 4.13 -0.22
CA THR A 56 -3.71 5.37 0.34
C THR A 56 -5.23 5.43 0.15
N ILE A 57 -5.74 4.99 -1.00
CA ILE A 57 -7.17 4.92 -1.26
C ILE A 57 -7.84 3.94 -0.28
N SER A 58 -7.30 2.72 -0.14
CA SER A 58 -7.83 1.75 0.82
C SER A 58 -7.80 2.27 2.26
N TYR A 59 -6.72 2.94 2.68
CA TYR A 59 -6.62 3.57 3.99
C TYR A 59 -7.73 4.62 4.23
N MET A 60 -8.00 5.47 3.23
CA MET A 60 -9.04 6.51 3.31
C MET A 60 -10.46 5.94 3.38
N TYR A 61 -10.73 4.82 2.71
CA TYR A 61 -12.05 4.19 2.75
C TYR A 61 -12.33 3.48 4.07
N GLU A 62 -11.30 2.91 4.70
CA GLU A 62 -11.42 2.26 6.01
C GLU A 62 -11.54 3.29 7.16
N SER A 63 -10.88 4.44 7.02
CA SER A 63 -10.84 5.49 8.06
C SER A 63 -12.09 6.39 8.07
N LYS A 64 -13.16 5.99 7.38
CA LYS A 64 -14.47 6.66 7.37
C LYS A 64 -15.44 5.94 8.31
#